data_AF-A0A7X7L167-F1
#
_entry.id   AF-A0A7X7L167-F1
#
_cell.length_a   1.000
_cell.length_b   1.000
_cell.length_c   1.000
_cell.angle_alpha   90.00
_cell.angle_beta   90.00
_cell.angle_gamma   90.00
#
_symmetry.space_group_name_H-M   'P 1'
#
loop_
_entity.id
_entity.type
_entity.pdbx_description
1 polymer ?
#
loop_
_entity_poly.entity_id
_entity_poly.type
_entity_poly.pdbx_seq_one_letter_code
_entity_poly.pdbx_strand_id
1 'polypeptide(L)'
;MNYRRALIAVVTFLGGIYFFLEFVLPAEVAGVRLDYYHEQITLGFITVGSMAVGLGLINLLILHGSRIVFMRRGALNSVALLLGLALMMVVTIAEWRRSAVDGARIKQFFMLRDFAAKIHADFELSRTSPAEAAARAPNLPPPQVRVAKLTQSLSEALTELDLHLQQGQSDGAFTEAYKRKLAAAEADIKRGRKKCQDILSELTGSDLETGWSESLLKLGEPLTLVGMRYGDWLNIQYEHSLTKRSYRLLYEGLFVPLGAAMFSLLAFYMATAAYRAFRVRSAESALMMTAAVVVMLGQIPFGVWIWNELPEFRLWLLTVPNSAAFRGIALGSGVAGLVIAFRMWLSIESDSFMGDR
;
A
#
# COMPACT_ATOMS: atom_id res chain seq x y z
N MET A 1 -22.48 -36.52 8.14
CA MET A 1 -21.65 -36.07 7.00
C MET A 1 -21.26 -34.62 7.25
N ASN A 2 -19.97 -34.28 7.29
CA ASN A 2 -19.51 -32.95 7.70
C ASN A 2 -19.98 -31.88 6.71
N TYR A 3 -21.11 -31.22 7.01
CA TYR A 3 -21.71 -30.15 6.19
C TYR A 3 -20.68 -29.09 5.77
N ARG A 4 -19.66 -28.84 6.61
CA ARG A 4 -18.54 -27.94 6.31
C ARG A 4 -17.72 -28.40 5.10
N ARG A 5 -17.37 -29.68 5.02
CA ARG A 5 -16.61 -30.23 3.87
C ARG A 5 -17.46 -30.22 2.60
N ALA A 6 -18.75 -30.55 2.72
CA ALA A 6 -19.68 -30.48 1.60
C ALA A 6 -19.86 -29.02 1.10
N LEU A 7 -19.97 -28.06 2.02
CA LEU A 7 -20.06 -26.64 1.69
C LEU A 7 -18.82 -26.15 0.93
N ILE A 8 -17.61 -26.49 1.40
CA ILE A 8 -16.37 -26.15 0.66
C ILE A 8 -16.38 -26.77 -0.73
N ALA A 9 -16.70 -28.06 -0.81
CA ALA A 9 -16.70 -28.76 -2.10
C ALA A 9 -17.69 -28.11 -3.08
N VAL A 10 -18.91 -27.81 -2.64
CA VAL A 10 -19.94 -27.19 -3.48
C VAL A 10 -19.53 -25.78 -3.89
N VAL A 11 -19.13 -24.93 -2.94
CA VAL A 11 -18.75 -23.54 -3.26
C VAL A 11 -17.52 -23.48 -4.16
N THR A 12 -16.55 -24.37 -3.94
CA THR A 12 -15.36 -24.43 -4.78
C THR A 12 -15.64 -24.99 -6.16
N PHE A 13 -16.49 -26.00 -6.25
CA PHE A 13 -16.92 -26.54 -7.52
C PHE A 13 -17.67 -25.47 -8.34
N LEU A 14 -18.60 -24.75 -7.73
CA LEU A 14 -19.35 -23.67 -8.39
C LEU A 14 -18.44 -22.50 -8.77
N GLY A 15 -17.55 -22.05 -7.89
CA GLY A 15 -16.60 -20.99 -8.19
C GLY A 15 -15.62 -21.38 -9.30
N GLY A 16 -15.12 -22.61 -9.27
CA GLY A 16 -14.25 -23.16 -10.32
C GLY A 16 -14.94 -23.27 -11.66
N ILE A 17 -16.19 -23.74 -11.68
CA ILE A 17 -17.02 -23.76 -12.90
C ILE A 17 -17.26 -22.34 -13.41
N TYR A 18 -17.58 -21.39 -12.54
CA TYR A 18 -17.80 -20.01 -12.93
C TYR A 18 -16.57 -19.43 -13.64
N PHE A 19 -15.39 -19.50 -13.00
CA PHE A 19 -14.15 -19.00 -13.61
C PHE A 19 -13.78 -19.77 -14.89
N PHE A 20 -14.05 -21.08 -14.95
CA PHE A 20 -13.85 -21.85 -16.17
C PHE A 20 -14.76 -21.39 -17.31
N LEU A 21 -16.05 -21.22 -17.04
CA LEU A 21 -17.03 -20.82 -18.04
C LEU A 21 -16.78 -19.39 -18.52
N GLU A 22 -16.51 -18.46 -17.61
CA GLU A 22 -16.14 -17.09 -17.98
C GLU A 22 -14.86 -17.05 -18.81
N PHE A 23 -13.90 -17.92 -18.48
CA PHE A 23 -12.63 -17.98 -19.17
C PHE A 23 -12.74 -18.58 -20.60
N VAL A 24 -13.60 -19.60 -20.78
CA VAL A 24 -13.73 -20.35 -22.03
C VAL A 24 -14.76 -19.72 -22.97
N LEU A 25 -15.83 -19.16 -22.43
CA LEU A 25 -16.93 -18.62 -23.22
C LEU A 25 -16.69 -17.14 -23.55
N PRO A 26 -17.17 -16.66 -24.73
CA PRO A 26 -17.20 -15.24 -25.01
C PRO A 26 -18.11 -14.51 -24.01
N ALA A 27 -17.89 -13.20 -23.83
CA ALA A 27 -18.64 -12.38 -22.87
C ALA A 27 -20.17 -12.45 -23.05
N GLU A 28 -20.62 -12.68 -24.30
CA GLU A 28 -22.02 -12.92 -24.65
C GLU A 28 -22.18 -14.29 -25.31
N VAL A 29 -23.03 -15.14 -24.72
CA VAL A 29 -23.44 -16.42 -25.31
C VAL A 29 -24.97 -16.42 -25.40
N ALA A 30 -25.49 -16.59 -26.61
CA ALA A 30 -26.93 -16.69 -26.87
C ALA A 30 -27.77 -15.52 -26.29
N GLY A 31 -27.22 -14.29 -26.30
CA GLY A 31 -27.88 -13.08 -25.78
C GLY A 31 -27.80 -12.92 -24.25
N VAL A 32 -27.10 -13.81 -23.55
CA VAL A 32 -26.82 -13.69 -22.11
C VAL A 32 -25.38 -13.24 -21.91
N ARG A 33 -25.22 -12.14 -21.18
CA ARG A 33 -23.92 -11.63 -20.73
C ARG A 33 -23.44 -12.40 -19.51
N LEU A 34 -22.37 -13.18 -19.67
CA LEU A 34 -21.77 -13.97 -18.59
C LEU A 34 -20.91 -13.11 -17.66
N ASP A 35 -20.42 -11.97 -18.15
CA ASP A 35 -19.54 -11.04 -17.44
C ASP A 35 -20.28 -10.10 -16.47
N TYR A 36 -21.63 -10.10 -16.48
CA TYR A 36 -22.44 -9.11 -15.77
C TYR A 36 -22.18 -9.09 -14.26
N TYR A 37 -21.90 -10.25 -13.66
CA TYR A 37 -21.64 -10.40 -12.23
C TYR A 37 -20.16 -10.61 -11.87
N HIS A 38 -19.24 -10.49 -12.84
CA HIS A 38 -17.83 -10.83 -12.62
C HIS A 38 -17.18 -9.99 -11.54
N GLU A 39 -17.44 -8.68 -11.54
CA GLU A 39 -16.87 -7.77 -10.55
C GLU A 39 -17.33 -8.13 -9.14
N GLN A 40 -18.62 -8.43 -8.96
CA GLN A 40 -19.18 -8.80 -7.65
C GLN A 40 -18.66 -10.15 -7.17
N ILE A 41 -18.49 -11.13 -8.07
CA ILE A 41 -17.94 -12.45 -7.74
C ILE A 41 -16.45 -12.32 -7.37
N THR A 42 -15.69 -11.52 -8.12
CA THR A 42 -14.28 -11.23 -7.83
C THR A 42 -14.13 -10.47 -6.51
N LEU A 43 -14.95 -9.45 -6.25
CA LEU A 43 -14.98 -8.75 -4.97
C LEU A 43 -15.36 -9.68 -3.82
N GLY A 44 -16.30 -10.59 -4.02
CA GLY A 44 -16.65 -11.63 -3.06
C GLY A 44 -15.46 -12.54 -2.74
N PHE A 45 -14.73 -12.98 -3.76
CA PHE A 45 -13.50 -13.77 -3.59
C PHE A 45 -12.42 -12.99 -2.81
N ILE A 46 -12.18 -11.72 -3.17
CA ILE A 46 -11.23 -10.85 -2.45
C ILE A 46 -11.66 -10.64 -1.00
N THR A 47 -12.96 -10.48 -0.75
CA THR A 47 -13.52 -10.30 0.60
C THR A 47 -13.33 -11.55 1.46
N VAL A 48 -13.59 -12.73 0.92
CA VAL A 48 -13.30 -14.00 1.62
C VAL A 48 -11.79 -14.15 1.86
N GLY A 49 -10.96 -13.80 0.88
CA GLY A 49 -9.51 -13.80 1.00
C GLY A 49 -8.98 -12.84 2.08
N SER A 50 -9.54 -11.64 2.20
CA SER A 50 -9.14 -10.66 3.21
C SER A 50 -9.52 -11.09 4.63
N MET A 51 -10.69 -11.72 4.80
CA MET A 51 -11.08 -12.35 6.07
C MET A 51 -10.13 -13.50 6.45
N ALA A 52 -9.69 -14.29 5.46
CA ALA A 52 -8.77 -15.39 5.70
C ALA A 52 -7.42 -14.94 6.28
N VAL A 53 -6.96 -13.72 5.96
CA VAL A 53 -5.76 -13.13 6.60
C VAL A 53 -5.96 -12.97 8.10
N GLY A 54 -7.12 -12.45 8.53
CA GLY A 54 -7.45 -12.29 9.95
C GLY A 54 -7.57 -13.63 10.68
N LEU A 55 -8.21 -14.61 10.05
CA LEU A 55 -8.30 -15.96 10.58
C LEU A 55 -6.94 -16.67 10.64
N GLY A 56 -6.06 -16.42 9.67
CA GLY A 56 -4.68 -16.92 9.68
C GLY A 56 -3.90 -16.47 10.92
N LEU A 57 -4.04 -15.19 11.30
CA LEU A 57 -3.43 -14.66 12.52
C LEU A 57 -4.00 -15.34 13.78
N ILE A 58 -5.33 -15.49 13.87
CA ILE A 58 -5.98 -16.18 14.99
C ILE A 58 -5.52 -17.63 15.08
N ASN A 59 -5.41 -18.33 13.95
CA ASN A 59 -4.97 -19.71 13.90
C ASN A 59 -3.51 -19.86 14.40
N LEU A 60 -2.61 -18.94 14.00
CA LEU A 60 -1.25 -18.91 14.52
C LEU A 60 -1.22 -18.72 16.05
N LEU A 61 -2.05 -17.81 16.57
CA LEU A 61 -2.15 -17.57 18.01
C LEU A 61 -2.67 -18.79 18.77
N ILE A 62 -3.72 -19.45 18.28
CA ILE A 62 -4.29 -20.64 18.92
C ILE A 62 -3.28 -21.79 18.90
N LEU A 63 -2.66 -22.06 17.73
CA LEU A 63 -1.76 -23.19 17.56
C LEU A 63 -0.48 -23.03 18.38
N HIS A 64 0.18 -21.89 18.24
CA HIS A 64 1.43 -21.63 18.94
C HIS A 64 1.18 -21.29 20.41
N GLY A 65 0.08 -20.62 20.74
CA GLY A 65 -0.35 -20.38 22.11
C GLY A 65 -0.62 -21.67 22.88
N SER A 66 -1.32 -22.63 22.28
CA SER A 66 -1.53 -23.96 22.87
C SER A 66 -0.20 -24.68 23.13
N ARG A 67 0.79 -24.58 22.23
CA ARG A 67 2.11 -25.21 22.48
C ARG A 67 2.84 -24.60 23.66
N ILE A 68 2.68 -23.29 23.88
CA ILE A 68 3.30 -22.56 25.00
C ILE A 68 2.60 -22.93 26.31
N VAL A 69 1.27 -22.83 26.36
CA VAL A 69 0.46 -23.10 27.57
C VAL A 69 0.63 -24.54 28.04
N PHE A 70 0.60 -25.51 27.12
CA PHE A 70 0.76 -26.92 27.45
C PHE A 70 2.22 -27.40 27.39
N MET A 71 3.20 -26.48 27.32
CA MET A 71 4.64 -26.76 27.28
C MET A 71 5.03 -27.92 26.34
N ARG A 72 4.44 -27.96 25.14
CA ARG A 72 4.69 -29.02 24.16
C ARG A 72 6.10 -28.89 23.58
N ARG A 73 6.63 -29.96 22.97
CA ARG A 73 7.93 -29.92 22.27
C ARG A 73 7.94 -28.77 21.24
N GLY A 74 8.97 -27.92 21.29
CA GLY A 74 9.07 -26.72 20.44
C GLY A 74 8.33 -25.48 20.96
N ALA A 75 7.93 -25.45 22.24
CA ALA A 75 7.32 -24.28 22.88
C ALA A 75 8.19 -23.01 22.75
N LEU A 76 9.51 -23.11 22.93
CA LEU A 76 10.44 -21.98 22.80
C LEU A 76 10.39 -21.32 21.42
N ASN A 77 10.37 -22.12 20.35
CA ASN A 77 10.24 -21.62 18.98
C ASN A 77 8.89 -20.92 18.77
N SER A 78 7.84 -21.43 19.41
CA SER A 78 6.51 -20.84 19.36
C SER A 78 6.44 -19.50 20.12
N VAL A 79 7.14 -19.40 21.27
CA VAL A 79 7.32 -18.12 21.99
C VAL A 79 8.05 -17.11 21.10
N ALA A 80 9.17 -17.51 20.48
CA ALA A 80 9.94 -16.64 19.60
C ALA A 80 9.11 -16.13 18.42
N LEU A 81 8.30 -16.99 17.80
CA LEU A 81 7.40 -16.63 16.71
C LEU A 81 6.34 -15.62 17.16
N LEU A 82 5.62 -15.89 18.26
CA LEU A 82 4.55 -15.01 18.74
C LEU A 82 5.10 -13.66 19.24
N LEU A 83 6.26 -13.66 19.92
CA LEU A 83 6.93 -12.43 20.32
C LEU A 83 7.41 -11.63 19.10
N GLY A 84 7.99 -12.30 18.09
CA GLY A 84 8.40 -11.65 16.85
C GLY A 84 7.23 -11.02 16.10
N LEU A 85 6.10 -11.75 16.00
CA LEU A 85 4.85 -11.24 15.42
C LEU A 85 4.35 -10.01 16.18
N ALA A 86 4.23 -10.11 17.51
CA ALA A 86 3.74 -9.01 18.34
C ALA A 86 4.66 -7.78 18.26
N LEU A 87 5.97 -7.98 18.32
CA LEU A 87 6.97 -6.92 18.22
C LEU A 87 6.89 -6.21 16.87
N MET A 88 6.88 -6.97 15.77
CA MET A 88 6.74 -6.40 14.42
C MET A 88 5.43 -5.66 14.24
N MET A 89 4.32 -6.20 14.76
CA MET A 89 3.02 -5.54 14.70
C MET A 89 3.02 -4.23 15.47
N VAL A 90 3.59 -4.19 16.68
CA VAL A 90 3.70 -2.95 17.48
C VAL A 90 4.57 -1.92 16.77
N VAL A 91 5.73 -2.33 16.26
CA VAL A 91 6.66 -1.41 15.57
C VAL A 91 6.05 -0.86 14.29
N THR A 92 5.41 -1.71 13.47
CA THR A 92 4.75 -1.28 12.23
C THR A 92 3.53 -0.40 12.47
N ILE A 93 2.73 -0.67 13.52
CA ILE A 93 1.62 0.21 13.91
C ILE A 93 2.14 1.56 14.43
N ALA A 94 3.17 1.55 15.26
CA ALA A 94 3.78 2.78 15.77
C ALA A 94 4.36 3.63 14.62
N GLU A 95 4.99 2.97 13.66
CA GLU A 95 5.53 3.54 12.44
C GLU A 95 4.42 4.18 11.58
N TRP A 96 3.37 3.42 11.28
CA TRP A 96 2.22 3.90 10.54
C TRP A 96 1.54 5.08 11.23
N ARG A 97 1.29 4.98 12.54
CA ARG A 97 0.66 6.05 13.32
C ARG A 97 1.49 7.33 13.27
N ARG A 98 2.80 7.23 13.43
CA ARG A 98 3.71 8.39 13.39
C ARG A 98 3.69 9.04 12.01
N SER A 99 3.86 8.24 10.96
CA SER A 99 3.78 8.71 9.57
C SER A 99 2.42 9.34 9.24
N ALA A 100 1.31 8.79 9.74
CA ALA A 100 -0.03 9.32 9.53
C ALA A 100 -0.23 10.68 10.23
N VAL A 101 0.22 10.80 11.48
CA VAL A 101 0.14 12.05 12.25
C VAL A 101 1.02 13.14 11.60
N ASP A 102 2.26 12.83 11.26
CA ASP A 102 3.17 13.79 10.61
C ASP A 102 2.65 14.21 9.24
N GLY A 103 2.11 13.27 8.45
CA GLY A 103 1.45 13.56 7.18
C GLY A 103 0.21 14.45 7.32
N ALA A 104 -0.61 14.26 8.36
CA ALA A 104 -1.78 15.10 8.62
C ALA A 104 -1.39 16.55 8.94
N ARG A 105 -0.36 16.73 9.78
CA ARG A 105 0.20 18.04 10.15
C ARG A 105 0.72 18.82 8.94
N ILE A 106 1.45 18.14 8.05
CA ILE A 106 1.94 18.74 6.81
C ILE A 106 0.77 19.14 5.89
N LYS A 107 -0.20 18.23 5.72
CA LYS A 107 -1.39 18.46 4.88
C LYS A 107 -2.24 19.63 5.37
N GLN A 108 -2.27 19.92 6.66
CA GLN A 108 -3.02 21.05 7.22
C GLN A 108 -2.64 22.39 6.58
N PHE A 109 -1.34 22.66 6.39
CA PHE A 109 -0.87 23.90 5.75
C PHE A 109 -1.26 23.97 4.27
N PHE A 110 -1.20 22.85 3.55
CA PHE A 110 -1.65 22.78 2.16
C PHE A 110 -3.16 22.92 2.03
N MET A 111 -3.94 22.34 2.95
CA MET A 111 -5.39 22.54 3.00
C MET A 111 -5.76 24.00 3.28
N LEU A 112 -5.05 24.67 4.19
CA LEU A 112 -5.26 26.10 4.46
C LEU A 112 -4.91 26.96 3.24
N ARG A 113 -3.83 26.63 2.53
CA ARG A 113 -3.45 27.28 1.26
C ARG A 113 -4.55 27.12 0.21
N ASP A 114 -5.00 25.89 -0.01
CA ASP A 114 -6.00 25.57 -1.02
C ASP A 114 -7.34 26.22 -0.65
N PHE A 115 -7.67 26.26 0.64
CA PHE A 115 -8.86 26.96 1.14
C PHE A 115 -8.78 28.47 0.91
N ALA A 116 -7.63 29.11 1.19
CA ALA A 116 -7.41 30.53 0.92
C ALA A 116 -7.53 30.86 -0.58
N ALA A 117 -6.88 30.07 -1.44
CA ALA A 117 -6.97 30.20 -2.90
C ALA A 117 -8.41 30.01 -3.41
N LYS A 118 -9.14 29.05 -2.83
CA LYS A 118 -10.53 28.79 -3.18
C LYS A 118 -11.46 29.94 -2.77
N ILE A 119 -11.26 30.53 -1.59
CA ILE A 119 -12.03 31.72 -1.16
C ILE A 119 -11.79 32.87 -2.14
N HIS A 120 -10.53 33.13 -2.50
CA HIS A 120 -10.20 34.18 -3.47
C HIS A 120 -10.88 33.95 -4.83
N ALA A 121 -10.76 32.74 -5.39
CA ALA A 121 -11.37 32.41 -6.67
C ALA A 121 -12.90 32.52 -6.66
N ASP A 122 -13.56 32.09 -5.58
CA ASP A 122 -15.01 32.19 -5.45
C ASP A 122 -15.48 33.66 -5.30
N PHE A 123 -14.68 34.51 -4.64
CA PHE A 123 -14.97 35.95 -4.51
C PHE A 123 -14.84 36.67 -5.86
N GLU A 124 -13.75 36.43 -6.61
CA GLU A 124 -13.56 37.02 -7.94
C GLU A 124 -14.64 36.56 -8.94
N LEU A 125 -15.06 35.29 -8.86
CA LEU A 125 -16.18 34.79 -9.67
C LEU A 125 -17.50 35.48 -9.30
N SER A 126 -17.76 35.68 -8.01
CA SER A 126 -18.96 36.39 -7.53
C SER A 126 -18.99 37.85 -7.98
N ARG A 127 -17.80 38.47 -8.13
CA ARG A 127 -17.64 39.85 -8.63
C ARG A 127 -17.80 39.97 -10.14
N THR A 128 -17.30 38.99 -10.91
CA THR A 128 -17.30 39.03 -12.38
C THR A 128 -18.54 38.40 -13.02
N SER A 129 -19.09 37.32 -12.44
CA SER A 129 -20.23 36.56 -12.98
C SER A 129 -21.15 36.03 -11.87
N PRO A 130 -22.03 36.87 -11.30
CA PRO A 130 -22.85 36.52 -10.14
C PRO A 130 -23.81 35.34 -10.38
N ALA A 131 -24.39 35.24 -11.57
CA ALA A 131 -25.32 34.17 -11.92
C ALA A 131 -24.64 32.80 -11.99
N GLU A 132 -23.40 32.75 -12.50
CA GLU A 132 -22.59 31.53 -12.55
C GLU A 132 -22.13 31.11 -11.15
N ALA A 133 -21.73 32.07 -10.31
CA ALA A 133 -21.35 31.82 -8.92
C ALA A 133 -22.50 31.18 -8.11
N ALA A 134 -23.72 31.72 -8.25
CA ALA A 134 -24.91 31.21 -7.58
C ALA A 134 -25.31 29.80 -8.07
N ALA A 135 -25.17 29.52 -9.36
CA ALA A 135 -25.45 28.20 -9.94
C ALA A 135 -24.45 27.13 -9.47
N ARG A 136 -23.18 27.49 -9.32
CA ARG A 136 -22.10 26.56 -8.95
C ARG A 136 -22.15 26.12 -7.49
N ALA A 137 -22.53 27.01 -6.57
CA ALA A 137 -22.51 26.75 -5.14
C ALA A 137 -23.67 27.47 -4.41
N PRO A 138 -24.91 26.96 -4.51
CA PRO A 138 -26.10 27.66 -4.02
C PRO A 138 -26.15 27.82 -2.49
N ASN A 139 -25.45 26.97 -1.73
CA ASN A 139 -25.41 27.00 -0.26
C ASN A 139 -24.05 27.45 0.30
N LEU A 140 -23.27 28.19 -0.47
CA LEU A 140 -21.93 28.60 -0.05
C LEU A 140 -22.00 29.70 1.02
N PRO A 141 -21.34 29.54 2.18
CA PRO A 141 -21.28 30.59 3.17
C PRO A 141 -20.61 31.87 2.62
N PRO A 142 -21.00 33.06 3.11
CA PRO A 142 -20.40 34.32 2.67
C PRO A 142 -18.87 34.32 2.83
N PRO A 143 -18.12 35.01 1.95
CA PRO A 143 -16.67 35.05 2.00
C PRO A 143 -16.11 35.45 3.37
N GLN A 144 -16.75 36.41 4.05
CA GLN A 144 -16.32 36.90 5.37
C GLN A 144 -16.32 35.79 6.43
N VAL A 145 -17.35 34.92 6.44
CA VAL A 145 -17.44 33.79 7.37
C VAL A 145 -16.34 32.78 7.09
N ARG A 146 -16.04 32.54 5.82
CA ARG A 146 -14.97 31.62 5.39
C ARG A 146 -13.59 32.17 5.71
N VAL A 147 -13.37 33.48 5.53
CA VAL A 147 -12.14 34.18 5.92
C VAL A 147 -11.96 34.11 7.44
N ALA A 148 -13.00 34.38 8.23
CA ALA A 148 -12.92 34.25 9.69
C ALA A 148 -12.55 32.82 10.14
N LYS A 149 -13.10 31.80 9.47
CA LYS A 149 -12.72 30.41 9.73
C LYS A 149 -11.28 30.10 9.31
N LEU A 150 -10.83 30.62 8.16
CA LEU A 150 -9.45 30.49 7.70
C LEU A 150 -8.48 31.13 8.70
N THR A 151 -8.75 32.36 9.14
CA THR A 151 -7.87 33.09 10.07
C THR A 151 -7.80 32.39 11.42
N GLN A 152 -8.94 31.90 11.93
CA GLN A 152 -8.97 31.07 13.13
C GLN A 152 -8.12 29.80 12.96
N SER A 153 -8.40 28.98 11.94
CA SER A 153 -7.67 27.72 11.73
C SER A 153 -6.19 27.92 11.42
N LEU A 154 -5.83 29.02 10.76
CA LEU A 154 -4.43 29.39 10.53
C LEU A 154 -3.74 29.77 11.85
N SER A 155 -4.40 30.55 12.70
CA SER A 155 -3.84 30.92 14.01
C SER A 155 -3.59 29.68 14.87
N GLU A 156 -4.54 28.74 14.92
CA GLU A 156 -4.42 27.47 15.63
C GLU A 156 -3.26 26.62 15.08
N ALA A 157 -3.15 26.50 13.75
CA ALA A 157 -2.07 25.75 13.10
C ALA A 157 -0.68 26.35 13.38
N LEU A 158 -0.56 27.69 13.41
CA LEU A 158 0.70 28.37 13.73
C LEU A 158 1.07 28.20 15.21
N THR A 159 0.10 28.24 16.12
CA THR A 159 0.34 27.95 17.55
C THR A 159 0.77 26.50 17.77
N GLU A 160 0.12 25.54 17.13
CA GLU A 160 0.50 24.13 17.21
C GLU A 160 1.91 23.88 16.65
N LEU A 161 2.25 24.55 15.55
CA LEU A 161 3.59 24.52 14.96
C LEU A 161 4.65 25.00 15.97
N ASP A 162 4.42 26.13 16.64
CA ASP A 162 5.36 26.68 17.62
C ASP A 162 5.58 25.74 18.81
N LEU A 163 4.51 25.12 19.31
CA LEU A 163 4.59 24.12 20.38
C LEU A 163 5.44 22.92 19.97
N HIS A 164 5.28 22.42 18.74
CA HIS A 164 6.07 21.30 18.23
C HIS A 164 7.55 21.66 18.03
N LEU A 165 7.84 22.86 17.52
CA LEU A 165 9.22 23.32 17.36
C LEU A 165 9.95 23.41 18.69
N GLN A 166 9.27 23.85 19.76
CA GLN A 166 9.83 23.89 21.12
C GLN A 166 10.12 22.49 21.68
N GLN A 167 9.20 21.54 21.49
CA GLN A 167 9.36 20.16 21.98
C GLN A 167 10.50 19.39 21.27
N GLY A 168 10.79 19.73 20.02
CA GLY A 168 11.80 19.05 19.21
C GLY A 168 13.26 19.40 19.53
N GLN A 169 13.51 20.30 20.49
CA GLN A 169 14.85 20.75 20.91
C GLN A 169 15.52 19.88 21.97
N SER A 170 14.99 18.70 22.30
CA SER A 170 15.53 17.87 23.39
C SER A 170 16.95 17.34 23.11
N ASP A 171 17.83 17.59 24.08
CA ASP A 171 19.28 17.39 24.14
C ASP A 171 19.76 15.93 23.97
N GLY A 172 19.59 15.38 22.77
CA GLY A 172 20.26 14.13 22.39
C GLY A 172 21.70 14.36 21.93
N ALA A 173 22.56 13.37 22.14
CA ALA A 173 23.90 13.31 21.54
C ALA A 173 23.80 13.08 20.01
N PHE A 174 23.43 14.13 19.28
CA PHE A 174 23.31 14.12 17.82
C PHE A 174 24.56 14.68 17.15
N THR A 175 24.88 14.16 15.96
CA THR A 175 25.98 14.66 15.11
C THR A 175 25.77 16.13 14.74
N GLU A 176 26.85 16.90 14.60
CA GLU A 176 26.79 18.31 14.18
C GLU A 176 26.05 18.52 12.85
N ALA A 177 26.20 17.58 11.90
CA ALA A 177 25.46 17.62 10.64
C ALA A 177 23.93 17.55 10.82
N TYR A 178 23.45 16.78 11.79
CA TYR A 178 22.03 16.68 12.12
C TYR A 178 21.50 17.99 12.68
N LYS A 179 22.21 18.54 13.69
CA LYS A 179 21.85 19.82 14.32
C LYS A 179 21.77 20.95 13.30
N ARG A 180 22.73 21.01 12.37
CA ARG A 180 22.74 22.00 11.28
C ARG A 180 21.53 21.88 10.35
N LYS A 181 21.18 20.67 9.90
CA LYS A 181 20.01 20.46 9.04
C LYS A 181 18.72 20.82 9.75
N LEU A 182 18.59 20.43 11.01
CA LEU A 182 17.42 20.72 11.84
C LEU A 182 17.26 22.24 12.07
N ALA A 183 18.35 22.93 12.44
CA ALA A 183 18.34 24.37 12.65
C ALA A 183 18.05 25.15 11.36
N ALA A 184 18.55 24.69 10.21
CA ALA A 184 18.26 25.30 8.92
C ALA A 184 16.76 25.16 8.57
N ALA A 185 16.18 23.97 8.75
CA ALA A 185 14.74 23.76 8.55
C ALA A 185 13.90 24.61 9.51
N GLU A 186 14.28 24.67 10.79
CA GLU A 186 13.61 25.48 11.80
C GLU A 186 13.66 26.98 11.47
N ALA A 187 14.80 27.49 10.99
CA ALA A 187 14.94 28.87 10.56
C ALA A 187 14.01 29.20 9.37
N ASP A 188 13.92 28.29 8.40
CA ASP A 188 13.01 28.44 7.25
C ASP A 188 11.54 28.43 7.68
N ILE A 189 11.16 27.53 8.59
CA ILE A 189 9.82 27.47 9.16
C ILE A 189 9.49 28.78 9.88
N LYS A 190 10.38 29.30 10.73
CA LYS A 190 10.20 30.57 11.44
C LYS A 190 10.03 31.75 10.47
N ARG A 191 10.77 31.77 9.36
CA ARG A 191 10.61 32.79 8.30
C ARG A 191 9.24 32.70 7.63
N GLY A 192 8.82 31.51 7.23
CA GLY A 192 7.49 31.28 6.63
C GLY A 192 6.35 31.62 7.59
N ARG A 193 6.46 31.19 8.85
CA ARG A 193 5.51 31.49 9.93
C ARG A 193 5.37 33.00 10.16
N LYS A 194 6.48 33.74 10.19
CA LYS A 194 6.43 35.21 10.30
C LYS A 194 5.64 35.84 9.15
N LYS A 195 5.93 35.44 7.89
CA LYS A 195 5.16 35.90 6.73
C LYS A 195 3.66 35.57 6.86
N CYS A 196 3.31 34.36 7.32
CA CYS A 196 1.91 33.98 7.56
C CYS A 196 1.26 34.87 8.64
N GLN A 197 1.98 35.18 9.72
CA GLN A 197 1.47 36.02 10.81
C GLN A 197 1.29 37.48 10.38
N ASP A 198 2.21 38.01 9.58
CA ASP A 198 2.12 39.36 9.03
C ASP A 198 0.84 39.48 8.17
N ILE A 199 0.61 38.53 7.25
CA ILE A 199 -0.60 38.51 6.41
C ILE A 199 -1.88 38.24 7.23
N LEU A 200 -1.80 37.39 8.26
CA LEU A 200 -2.92 37.13 9.16
C LEU A 200 -3.38 38.43 9.84
N SER A 201 -2.44 39.28 10.26
CA SER A 201 -2.76 40.57 10.90
C SER A 201 -3.43 41.54 9.93
N GLU A 202 -3.03 41.55 8.65
CA GLU A 202 -3.70 42.31 7.59
C GLU A 202 -5.16 41.86 7.40
N LEU A 203 -5.40 40.55 7.41
CA LEU A 203 -6.74 39.97 7.22
C LEU A 203 -7.70 40.24 8.39
N THR A 204 -7.16 40.45 9.60
CA THR A 204 -7.93 40.78 10.80
C THR A 204 -8.11 42.29 11.04
N GLY A 205 -7.46 43.13 10.22
CA GLY A 205 -7.59 44.58 10.29
C GLY A 205 -8.97 45.11 9.88
N SER A 206 -9.31 46.32 10.32
CA SER A 206 -10.63 46.95 10.15
C SER A 206 -10.97 47.43 8.73
N ASP A 207 -10.01 47.42 7.78
CA ASP A 207 -10.22 47.88 6.39
C ASP A 207 -10.65 46.72 5.47
N LEU A 208 -11.77 46.09 5.82
CA LEU A 208 -12.35 44.92 5.13
C LEU A 208 -12.95 45.23 3.75
N GLU A 209 -12.97 46.49 3.30
CA GLU A 209 -13.78 46.88 2.13
C GLU A 209 -13.11 46.66 0.77
N THR A 210 -11.77 46.52 0.66
CA THR A 210 -11.15 46.39 -0.69
C THR A 210 -9.88 45.53 -0.85
N GLY A 211 -9.18 45.11 0.23
CA GLY A 211 -7.83 44.51 0.10
C GLY A 211 -7.66 43.02 0.46
N TRP A 212 -8.61 42.42 1.16
CA TRP A 212 -8.44 41.08 1.74
C TRP A 212 -8.29 39.97 0.69
N SER A 213 -8.88 40.13 -0.50
CA SER A 213 -8.80 39.12 -1.56
C SER A 213 -7.37 38.96 -2.08
N GLU A 214 -6.58 40.04 -2.18
CA GLU A 214 -5.17 39.97 -2.58
C GLU A 214 -4.30 39.36 -1.49
N SER A 215 -4.57 39.66 -0.22
CA SER A 215 -3.85 39.06 0.92
C SER A 215 -4.06 37.53 0.98
N LEU A 216 -5.22 37.01 0.55
CA LEU A 216 -5.46 35.57 0.43
C LEU A 216 -4.55 34.89 -0.61
N LEU A 217 -4.26 35.55 -1.74
CA LEU A 217 -3.30 35.03 -2.72
C LEU A 217 -1.88 35.02 -2.16
N LYS A 218 -1.49 36.10 -1.46
CA LYS A 218 -0.16 36.23 -0.84
C LYS A 218 0.11 35.16 0.22
N LEU A 219 -0.92 34.63 0.88
CA LEU A 219 -0.81 33.53 1.84
C LEU A 219 -0.30 32.22 1.23
N GLY A 220 -0.44 32.05 -0.09
CA GLY A 220 -0.16 30.76 -0.73
C GLY A 220 1.30 30.33 -0.67
N GLU A 221 2.24 31.24 -0.95
CA GLU A 221 3.68 30.98 -0.91
C GLU A 221 4.17 30.69 0.52
N PRO A 222 3.89 31.53 1.54
CA PRO A 222 4.26 31.27 2.93
C PRO A 222 3.74 29.92 3.45
N LEU A 223 2.47 29.58 3.17
CA LEU A 223 1.89 28.30 3.62
C LEU A 223 2.55 27.09 2.96
N THR A 224 2.86 27.19 1.66
CA THR A 224 3.59 26.14 0.95
C THR A 224 4.99 25.98 1.53
N LEU A 225 5.71 27.09 1.77
CA LEU A 225 7.03 27.08 2.39
C LEU A 225 7.00 26.43 3.78
N VAL A 226 6.06 26.85 4.64
CA VAL A 226 5.90 26.27 5.99
C VAL A 226 5.58 24.78 5.89
N GLY A 227 4.61 24.37 5.07
CA GLY A 227 4.23 22.96 4.92
C GLY A 227 5.39 22.08 4.45
N MET A 228 6.13 22.49 3.42
CA MET A 228 7.29 21.73 2.92
C MET A 228 8.41 21.66 3.96
N ARG A 229 8.79 22.80 4.55
CA ARG A 229 9.91 22.86 5.51
C ARG A 229 9.58 22.21 6.83
N TYR A 230 8.33 22.25 7.25
CA TYR A 230 7.86 21.49 8.40
C TYR A 230 7.90 19.98 8.12
N GLY A 231 7.57 19.55 6.90
CA GLY A 231 7.76 18.18 6.47
C GLY A 231 9.22 17.72 6.50
N ASP A 232 10.14 18.54 6.00
CA ASP A 232 11.59 18.28 6.07
C ASP A 232 12.04 18.12 7.54
N TRP A 233 11.60 19.03 8.41
CA TRP A 233 11.91 19.00 9.85
C TRP A 233 11.38 17.75 10.54
N LEU A 234 10.12 17.37 10.28
CA LEU A 234 9.51 16.14 10.80
C LEU A 234 10.23 14.90 10.30
N ASN A 235 10.61 14.85 9.02
CA ASN A 235 11.34 13.72 8.45
C ASN A 235 12.73 13.56 9.09
N ILE A 236 13.47 14.64 9.27
CA ILE A 236 14.78 14.63 9.94
C ILE A 236 14.65 14.05 11.36
N GLN A 237 13.65 14.48 12.13
CA GLN A 237 13.37 13.98 13.48
C GLN A 237 12.96 12.50 13.46
N TYR A 238 12.13 12.13 12.48
CA TYR A 238 11.65 10.77 12.30
C TYR A 238 12.79 9.79 11.97
N GLU A 239 13.74 10.16 11.10
CA GLU A 239 14.90 9.32 10.75
C GLU A 239 15.75 8.91 11.96
N HIS A 240 15.85 9.80 12.96
CA HIS A 240 16.61 9.55 14.18
C HIS A 240 15.79 8.94 15.32
N SER A 241 14.47 8.83 15.15
CA SER A 241 13.56 8.33 16.17
C SER A 241 13.79 6.86 16.52
N LEU A 242 13.41 6.48 17.75
CA LEU A 242 13.44 5.09 18.19
C LEU A 242 12.55 4.20 17.32
N THR A 243 11.41 4.72 16.83
CA THR A 243 10.49 4.00 15.93
C THR A 243 11.18 3.62 14.61
N LYS A 244 11.88 4.57 13.97
CA LYS A 244 12.62 4.27 12.74
C LYS A 244 13.75 3.29 12.99
N ARG A 245 14.49 3.45 14.09
CA ARG A 245 15.60 2.54 14.44
C ARG A 245 15.11 1.12 14.69
N SER A 246 14.02 0.96 15.44
CA SER A 246 13.45 -0.37 15.69
C SER A 246 12.88 -0.99 14.42
N TYR A 247 12.20 -0.20 13.58
CA TYR A 247 11.74 -0.64 12.27
C TYR A 247 12.91 -1.12 11.40
N ARG A 248 13.97 -0.32 11.27
CA ARG A 248 15.17 -0.68 10.49
C ARG A 248 15.80 -1.97 11.01
N LEU A 249 15.94 -2.12 12.32
CA LEU A 249 16.55 -3.32 12.90
C LEU A 249 15.72 -4.58 12.61
N LEU A 250 14.41 -4.53 12.86
CA LEU A 250 13.56 -5.72 12.79
C LEU A 250 13.10 -6.04 11.37
N TYR A 251 12.74 -5.02 10.59
CA TYR A 251 12.29 -5.21 9.22
C TYR A 251 13.48 -5.34 8.26
N GLU A 252 14.29 -4.28 8.13
CA GLU A 252 15.39 -4.24 7.15
C GLU A 252 16.56 -5.15 7.58
N GLY A 253 16.84 -5.25 8.88
CA GLY A 253 17.98 -6.01 9.41
C GLY A 253 17.71 -7.50 9.63
N LEU A 254 16.46 -7.90 9.92
CA LEU A 254 16.12 -9.28 10.25
C LEU A 254 15.15 -9.89 9.23
N PHE A 255 13.96 -9.31 9.06
CA PHE A 255 12.93 -9.86 8.20
C PHE A 255 13.35 -9.95 6.73
N VAL A 256 13.92 -8.88 6.16
CA VAL A 256 14.32 -8.83 4.75
C VAL A 256 15.42 -9.86 4.42
N PRO A 257 16.54 -9.96 5.17
CA PRO A 257 17.56 -10.98 4.91
C PRO A 257 17.06 -12.42 5.10
N LEU A 258 16.21 -12.67 6.10
CA LEU A 258 15.59 -13.99 6.29
C LEU A 258 14.71 -14.37 5.09
N GLY A 259 13.91 -13.44 4.57
CA GLY A 259 13.14 -13.62 3.35
C GLY A 259 14.05 -13.88 2.15
N ALA A 260 15.12 -13.11 1.98
CA ALA A 260 16.11 -13.30 0.92
C ALA A 260 16.79 -14.68 0.99
N ALA A 261 17.07 -15.19 2.19
CA ALA A 261 17.61 -16.53 2.37
C ALA A 261 16.61 -17.62 1.92
N MET A 262 15.32 -17.47 2.24
CA MET A 262 14.28 -18.38 1.76
C MET A 262 14.16 -18.36 0.23
N PHE A 263 14.15 -17.19 -0.39
CA PHE A 263 14.09 -17.05 -1.84
C PHE A 263 15.36 -17.58 -2.53
N SER A 264 16.54 -17.35 -1.94
CA SER A 264 17.80 -17.92 -2.41
C SER A 264 17.77 -19.44 -2.41
N LEU A 265 17.27 -20.04 -1.32
CA LEU A 265 17.11 -21.49 -1.22
C LEU A 265 16.08 -22.02 -2.22
N LEU A 266 14.96 -21.32 -2.41
CA LEU A 266 13.95 -21.67 -3.41
C LEU A 266 14.54 -21.63 -4.83
N ALA A 267 15.30 -20.58 -5.17
CA ALA A 267 15.97 -20.45 -6.46
C ALA A 267 16.99 -21.58 -6.68
N PHE A 268 17.79 -21.92 -5.66
CA PHE A 268 18.71 -23.05 -5.70
C PHE A 268 17.98 -24.38 -5.96
N TYR A 269 16.87 -24.63 -5.26
CA TYR A 269 16.08 -25.85 -5.47
C TYR A 269 15.41 -25.86 -6.84
N MET A 270 14.90 -24.75 -7.34
CA MET A 270 14.35 -24.63 -8.68
C MET A 270 15.42 -24.92 -9.74
N ALA A 271 16.62 -24.35 -9.62
CA ALA A 271 17.74 -24.62 -10.52
C ALA A 271 18.16 -26.09 -10.47
N THR A 272 18.22 -26.68 -9.28
CA THR A 272 18.55 -28.11 -9.09
C THR A 272 17.49 -29.03 -9.69
N ALA A 273 16.20 -28.73 -9.48
CA ALA A 273 15.08 -29.48 -10.04
C ALA A 273 15.05 -29.36 -11.57
N ALA A 274 15.26 -28.15 -12.09
CA ALA A 274 15.37 -27.88 -13.52
C ALA A 274 16.54 -28.67 -14.13
N TYR A 275 17.74 -28.60 -13.56
CA TYR A 275 18.90 -29.39 -14.03
C TYR A 275 18.60 -30.89 -14.04
N ARG A 276 17.93 -31.41 -13.00
CA ARG A 276 17.51 -32.82 -12.94
C ARG A 276 16.47 -33.17 -14.00
N ALA A 277 15.54 -32.27 -14.31
CA ALA A 277 14.50 -32.46 -15.33
C ALA A 277 15.04 -32.31 -16.77
N PHE A 278 16.09 -31.49 -16.96
CA PHE A 278 16.76 -31.26 -18.24
C PHE A 278 17.83 -32.30 -18.58
N ARG A 279 18.22 -33.18 -17.64
CA ARG A 279 19.07 -34.33 -17.98
C ARG A 279 18.25 -35.26 -18.88
N VAL A 280 18.50 -35.19 -20.19
CA VAL A 280 17.77 -35.94 -21.23
C VAL A 280 17.76 -37.42 -20.88
N ARG A 281 16.62 -37.86 -20.34
CA ARG A 281 16.35 -39.26 -19.98
C ARG A 281 15.06 -39.77 -20.62
N SER A 282 14.27 -38.87 -21.21
CA SER A 282 13.01 -39.18 -21.89
C SER A 282 12.75 -38.21 -23.06
N ALA A 283 11.83 -38.58 -23.95
CA ALA A 283 11.45 -37.77 -25.10
C ALA A 283 10.80 -36.44 -24.68
N GLU A 284 10.08 -36.43 -23.57
CA GLU A 284 9.41 -35.24 -23.01
C GLU A 284 10.43 -34.20 -22.52
N SER A 285 11.46 -34.62 -21.79
CA SER A 285 12.54 -33.73 -21.36
C SER A 285 13.32 -33.15 -22.54
N ALA A 286 13.52 -33.93 -23.61
CA ALA A 286 14.16 -33.46 -24.83
C ALA A 286 13.33 -32.37 -25.52
N LEU A 287 12.02 -32.59 -25.66
CA LEU A 287 11.09 -31.59 -26.23
C LEU A 287 11.12 -30.28 -25.43
N MET A 288 11.07 -30.36 -24.10
CA MET A 288 11.14 -29.18 -23.22
C MET A 288 12.47 -28.44 -23.35
N MET A 289 13.59 -29.16 -23.45
CA MET A 289 14.91 -28.56 -23.64
C MET A 289 15.02 -27.87 -25.00
N THR A 290 14.55 -28.51 -26.08
CA THR A 290 14.53 -27.92 -27.42
C THR A 290 13.67 -26.66 -27.46
N ALA A 291 12.46 -26.70 -26.89
CA ALA A 291 11.60 -25.52 -26.79
C ALA A 291 12.28 -24.37 -26.02
N ALA A 292 12.93 -24.67 -24.89
CA ALA A 292 13.65 -23.68 -24.10
C ALA A 292 14.83 -23.05 -24.86
N VAL A 293 15.64 -23.86 -25.56
CA VAL A 293 16.77 -23.37 -26.37
C VAL A 293 16.28 -22.48 -27.52
N VAL A 294 15.21 -22.88 -28.21
CA VAL A 294 14.63 -22.07 -29.29
C VAL A 294 14.12 -20.73 -28.77
N VAL A 295 13.45 -20.72 -27.61
CA VAL A 295 12.99 -19.48 -26.97
C VAL A 295 14.16 -18.60 -26.54
N MET A 296 15.22 -19.17 -25.96
CA MET A 296 16.40 -18.40 -25.58
C MET A 296 17.12 -17.80 -26.81
N LEU A 297 17.24 -18.55 -27.89
CA LEU A 297 17.84 -18.09 -29.15
C LEU A 297 17.01 -16.97 -29.82
N GLY A 298 15.68 -17.06 -29.77
CA GLY A 298 14.80 -15.99 -30.26
C GLY A 298 14.71 -14.77 -29.35
N GLN A 299 15.25 -14.82 -28.13
CA GLN A 299 15.28 -13.69 -27.18
C GLN A 299 16.51 -12.81 -27.38
N ILE A 300 17.63 -13.39 -27.82
CA ILE A 300 18.88 -12.67 -28.03
C ILE A 300 18.93 -12.01 -29.42
N PRO A 301 19.51 -10.80 -29.55
CA PRO A 301 19.61 -10.09 -30.84
C PRO A 301 20.34 -10.89 -31.94
N PHE A 302 21.22 -11.82 -31.56
CA PHE A 302 21.98 -12.67 -32.47
C PHE A 302 21.13 -13.74 -33.19
N GLY A 303 19.91 -14.04 -32.72
CA GLY A 303 19.07 -15.08 -33.31
C GLY A 303 18.71 -14.81 -34.78
N VAL A 304 18.57 -13.54 -35.16
CA VAL A 304 18.24 -13.10 -36.53
C VAL A 304 19.32 -13.53 -37.53
N TRP A 305 20.59 -13.58 -37.12
CA TRP A 305 21.69 -13.98 -38.00
C TRP A 305 21.69 -15.48 -38.30
N ILE A 306 21.02 -16.29 -37.47
CA ILE A 306 20.87 -17.74 -37.66
C ILE A 306 19.65 -18.01 -38.53
N TRP A 307 18.51 -17.40 -38.20
CA TRP A 307 17.27 -17.52 -38.96
C TRP A 307 16.37 -16.32 -38.66
N ASN A 308 16.02 -15.57 -39.72
CA ASN A 308 15.29 -14.30 -39.61
C ASN A 308 13.92 -14.44 -38.91
N GLU A 309 13.26 -15.60 -39.02
CA GLU A 309 11.93 -15.84 -38.42
C GLU A 309 11.98 -16.44 -37.00
N LEU A 310 13.18 -16.66 -36.43
CA LEU A 310 13.30 -17.15 -35.04
C LEU A 310 12.55 -16.29 -34.01
N PRO A 311 12.58 -14.95 -34.09
CA PRO A 311 11.81 -14.10 -33.18
C PRO A 311 10.29 -14.32 -33.31
N GLU A 312 9.77 -14.49 -34.52
CA GLU A 312 8.34 -14.76 -34.76
C GLU A 312 7.94 -16.15 -34.27
N PHE A 313 8.78 -17.16 -34.52
CA PHE A 313 8.53 -18.53 -34.03
C PHE A 313 8.54 -18.61 -32.51
N ARG A 314 9.49 -17.92 -31.85
CA ARG A 314 9.48 -17.75 -30.39
C ARG A 314 8.18 -17.09 -29.93
N LEU A 315 7.76 -16.02 -30.60
CA LEU A 315 6.53 -15.30 -30.24
C LEU A 315 5.32 -16.22 -30.34
N TRP A 316 5.18 -16.98 -31.43
CA TRP A 316 4.13 -17.99 -31.57
C TRP A 316 4.15 -19.01 -30.42
N LEU A 317 5.32 -19.54 -30.06
CA LEU A 317 5.46 -20.51 -28.97
C LEU A 317 5.06 -19.91 -27.60
N LEU A 318 5.40 -18.64 -27.35
CA LEU A 318 5.05 -17.93 -26.12
C LEU A 318 3.60 -17.43 -26.07
N THR A 319 2.94 -17.26 -27.22
CA THR A 319 1.59 -16.68 -27.30
C THR A 319 0.50 -17.73 -27.51
N VAL A 320 0.79 -18.85 -28.17
CA VAL A 320 -0.22 -19.87 -28.47
C VAL A 320 -0.15 -21.05 -27.48
N PRO A 321 0.88 -21.93 -27.49
CA PRO A 321 0.99 -23.01 -26.50
C PRO A 321 1.13 -22.51 -25.06
N ASN A 322 1.97 -21.51 -24.82
CA ASN A 322 2.22 -21.00 -23.47
C ASN A 322 0.99 -20.27 -22.90
N SER A 323 0.21 -19.56 -23.73
CA SER A 323 -1.05 -19.00 -23.23
C SER A 323 -2.04 -20.11 -22.88
N ALA A 324 -2.19 -21.15 -23.70
CA ALA A 324 -3.03 -22.31 -23.37
C ALA A 324 -2.63 -22.96 -22.03
N ALA A 325 -1.33 -23.17 -21.80
CA ALA A 325 -0.81 -23.71 -20.54
C ALA A 325 -1.08 -22.77 -19.35
N PHE A 326 -0.79 -21.47 -19.51
CA PHE A 326 -1.00 -20.47 -18.46
C PHE A 326 -2.48 -20.35 -18.07
N ARG A 327 -3.40 -20.49 -19.02
CA ARG A 327 -4.84 -20.51 -18.77
C ARG A 327 -5.25 -21.67 -17.85
N GLY A 328 -4.71 -22.86 -18.09
CA GLY A 328 -4.91 -24.02 -17.21
C GLY A 328 -4.35 -23.80 -15.80
N ILE A 329 -3.15 -23.20 -15.70
CA ILE A 329 -2.54 -22.84 -14.41
C ILE A 329 -3.39 -21.80 -13.67
N ALA A 330 -3.85 -20.76 -14.36
CA ALA A 330 -4.67 -19.70 -13.79
C ALA A 330 -5.96 -20.27 -13.19
N LEU A 331 -6.67 -21.12 -13.94
CA LEU A 331 -7.87 -21.81 -13.46
C LEU A 331 -7.58 -22.70 -12.25
N GLY A 332 -6.53 -23.53 -12.33
CA GLY A 332 -6.13 -24.40 -11.23
C GLY A 332 -5.75 -23.62 -9.97
N SER A 333 -5.04 -22.51 -10.14
CA SER A 333 -4.61 -21.65 -9.03
C SER A 333 -5.80 -20.90 -8.38
N GLY A 334 -6.78 -20.44 -9.18
CA GLY A 334 -8.00 -19.81 -8.67
C GLY A 334 -8.83 -20.78 -7.84
N VAL A 335 -9.04 -22.00 -8.34
CA VAL A 335 -9.74 -23.07 -7.59
C VAL A 335 -8.98 -23.41 -6.30
N ALA A 336 -7.65 -23.62 -6.37
CA ALA A 336 -6.83 -23.93 -5.21
C ALA A 336 -6.87 -22.81 -4.15
N GLY A 337 -6.78 -21.55 -4.59
CA GLY A 337 -6.89 -20.38 -3.71
C GLY A 337 -8.24 -20.31 -3.02
N LEU A 338 -9.33 -20.59 -3.74
CA LEU A 338 -10.67 -20.63 -3.19
C LEU A 338 -10.84 -21.76 -2.17
N VAL A 339 -10.35 -22.98 -2.48
CA VAL A 339 -10.34 -24.09 -1.52
C VAL A 339 -9.64 -23.68 -0.23
N ILE A 340 -8.44 -23.11 -0.33
CA ILE A 340 -7.62 -22.73 0.82
C ILE A 340 -8.32 -21.63 1.64
N ALA A 341 -8.86 -20.60 0.99
CA ALA A 341 -9.58 -19.52 1.66
C ALA A 341 -10.80 -20.04 2.44
N PHE A 342 -11.62 -20.91 1.83
CA PHE A 342 -12.78 -21.51 2.51
C PHE A 342 -12.39 -22.50 3.62
N ARG A 343 -11.29 -23.25 3.44
CA ARG A 343 -10.76 -24.15 4.47
C ARG A 343 -10.30 -23.39 5.70
N MET A 344 -9.61 -22.27 5.51
CA MET A 344 -9.25 -21.34 6.57
C MET A 344 -10.50 -20.73 7.21
N TRP A 345 -11.47 -20.29 6.40
CA TRP A 345 -12.69 -19.65 6.91
C TRP A 345 -13.51 -20.57 7.82
N LEU A 346 -13.70 -21.81 7.41
CA LEU A 346 -14.49 -22.79 8.18
C LEU A 346 -13.67 -23.53 9.24
N SER A 347 -12.40 -23.16 9.42
CA SER A 347 -11.45 -23.71 10.39
C SER A 347 -11.34 -25.25 10.33
N ILE A 348 -11.38 -25.83 9.12
CA ILE A 348 -11.34 -27.30 8.94
C ILE A 348 -9.91 -27.84 9.10
N GLU A 349 -8.89 -26.98 9.10
CA GLU A 349 -7.50 -27.38 9.29
C GLU A 349 -7.16 -27.83 10.72
N SER A 350 -8.05 -27.64 11.70
CA SER A 350 -7.79 -28.02 13.09
C SER A 350 -7.55 -29.53 13.30
N ASP A 351 -8.13 -30.40 12.46
CA ASP A 351 -7.99 -31.87 12.60
C ASP A 351 -6.57 -32.37 12.29
N SER A 352 -5.80 -31.72 11.42
CA SER A 352 -4.42 -32.13 11.10
C SER A 352 -3.36 -31.43 11.96
N PHE A 353 -3.73 -30.38 12.71
CA PHE A 353 -2.79 -29.61 13.53
C PHE A 353 -2.93 -29.88 15.04
N MET A 354 -4.08 -30.40 15.49
CA MET A 354 -4.20 -31.09 16.78
C MET A 354 -3.72 -32.52 16.56
N GLY A 355 -2.41 -32.72 16.65
CA GLY A 355 -1.77 -34.02 16.40
C GLY A 355 -2.53 -35.18 17.03
N ASP A 356 -2.53 -36.30 16.28
CA ASP A 356 -3.01 -37.62 16.69
C ASP A 356 -2.84 -37.83 18.19
N ARG A 357 -3.95 -38.18 18.83
CA ARG A 357 -3.89 -39.03 20.01
C ARG A 357 -3.60 -40.46 19.56
#